data_AF-A0A3D0NR47-F1
#
_entry.id   AF-A0A3D0NR47-F1
#
_cell.length_a   1.000
_cell.length_b   1.000
_cell.length_c   1.000
_cell.angle_alpha   90.00
_cell.angle_beta   90.00
_cell.angle_gamma   90.00
#
_symmetry.space_group_name_H-M   'P 1'
#
loop_
_entity.id
_entity.type
_entity.pdbx_description
1 polymer ?
#
loop_
_entity_poly.entity_id
_entity_poly.type
_entity_poly.pdbx_seq_one_letter_code
_entity_poly.pdbx_strand_id
1 'polypeptide(L)'
;MKKKWRMLFLITAAFISLLFLSSCRQETTEKVDIQTTLRVDNSFAGKRTIVLTFPQSVIKTGSETETNLEKVIQKHCPNTLTPSKGYYDGKIQYSFEMSFESAHEYLTKTTDIIGMQTTVSFSNPHNVMTQGWKLEENFQSSQLILDWIAAGAKSEGFSGLDFETDESKTTVSLNDEVRSTTPVIAVNCLDGHPIQRIKIITVKEKGVYDRSIIFTISQSTYDSIAKEIKEYFSSVTDKAAISAQWLLNTNSSYDYTVKFNDVTLQELSGYTNKLLNTVYGDIEYTDKGTGSTVLAQQNSYSEILDFSNYIGNNSTNVPIEYTYSVSGTTELSECQLYENGEWHIASDFLEDNQYSKVSSFRYNGSQMKLRINDGKQYTATSIELESVPLEDDKLQKTVTFKYDRTKGGDEAANYAKAYIDSLGYGAVLSVINDECICTYTTSGSPETLNDIFTQILGGKNTAKYASEAQFMTLRTMKHYRDHLDLSALLLGTNAETPVYYRVAANNGNLIKEFSYSSSENTAQSDLSTIRDGYALLQLKGTDIDVAFNITSPNISDIIFCSVISGILVLIAVAAIFILRSRQLAAPSLGSGSSHASLGGGHSDLAVKKKSSVNLKKK
;
A
#
# COMPACT_ATOMS: atom_id res chain seq x y z
N MET A 1 -31.77 83.48 -47.38
CA MET A 1 -30.92 82.41 -46.79
C MET A 1 -30.48 82.70 -45.35
N LYS A 2 -29.75 83.79 -45.06
CA LYS A 2 -29.07 84.07 -43.75
C LYS A 2 -29.85 83.73 -42.44
N LYS A 3 -31.18 83.92 -42.36
CA LYS A 3 -31.99 83.53 -41.17
C LYS A 3 -32.01 82.02 -40.89
N LYS A 4 -32.10 81.15 -41.91
CA LYS A 4 -32.15 79.68 -41.70
C LYS A 4 -30.83 79.14 -41.14
N TRP A 5 -29.69 79.65 -41.62
CA TRP A 5 -28.37 79.27 -41.09
C TRP A 5 -28.16 79.71 -39.63
N ARG A 6 -28.60 80.91 -39.23
CA ARG A 6 -28.55 81.32 -37.80
C ARG A 6 -29.41 80.45 -36.90
N MET A 7 -30.60 80.06 -37.34
CA MET A 7 -31.47 79.14 -36.60
C MET A 7 -30.84 77.74 -36.48
N LEU A 8 -30.26 77.22 -37.57
CA LEU A 8 -29.54 75.94 -37.54
C LEU A 8 -28.36 76.00 -36.56
N PHE A 9 -27.52 77.03 -36.63
CA PHE A 9 -26.36 77.19 -35.73
C PHE A 9 -26.76 77.27 -34.25
N LEU A 10 -27.88 77.93 -33.93
CA LEU A 10 -28.40 78.00 -32.56
C LEU A 10 -28.94 76.64 -32.08
N ILE A 11 -29.61 75.88 -32.95
CA ILE A 11 -30.07 74.53 -32.64
C ILE A 11 -28.89 73.58 -32.44
N THR A 12 -27.88 73.61 -33.33
CA THR A 12 -26.68 72.79 -33.19
C THR A 12 -25.87 73.16 -31.95
N ALA A 13 -25.73 74.46 -31.64
CA ALA A 13 -25.07 74.92 -30.42
C ALA A 13 -25.82 74.43 -29.17
N ALA A 14 -27.15 74.56 -29.12
CA ALA A 14 -27.96 74.05 -28.01
C ALA A 14 -27.84 72.51 -27.87
N PHE A 15 -27.85 71.77 -28.99
CA PHE A 15 -27.69 70.32 -28.98
C PHE A 15 -26.30 69.89 -28.47
N ILE A 16 -25.25 70.61 -28.87
CA ILE A 16 -23.88 70.43 -28.34
C ILE A 16 -23.81 70.79 -26.84
N SER A 17 -24.49 71.84 -26.38
CA SER A 17 -24.58 72.18 -24.95
C SER A 17 -25.31 71.11 -24.14
N LEU A 18 -26.37 70.49 -24.68
CA LEU A 18 -27.00 69.33 -24.04
C LEU A 18 -26.07 68.11 -24.02
N LEU A 19 -25.31 67.85 -25.09
CA LEU A 19 -24.33 66.76 -25.15
C LEU A 19 -23.18 66.93 -24.14
N PHE A 20 -22.78 68.16 -23.81
CA PHE A 20 -21.83 68.44 -22.73
C PHE A 20 -22.44 68.38 -21.32
N LEU A 21 -23.77 68.46 -21.19
CA LEU A 21 -24.47 68.20 -19.92
C LEU A 21 -24.81 66.72 -19.73
N SER A 22 -24.83 65.92 -20.80
CA SER A 22 -24.79 64.46 -20.74
C SER A 22 -23.35 63.94 -20.65
N SER A 23 -22.55 64.51 -19.73
CA SER A 23 -21.43 63.75 -19.19
C SER A 23 -22.01 62.56 -18.43
N CYS A 24 -21.91 61.36 -19.00
CA CYS A 24 -22.19 60.15 -18.25
C CYS A 24 -21.26 60.17 -17.03
N ARG A 25 -21.84 60.40 -15.84
CA ARG A 25 -21.17 60.07 -14.59
C ARG A 25 -21.05 58.56 -14.58
N GLN A 26 -19.95 58.07 -15.13
CA GLN A 26 -19.56 56.69 -15.03
C GLN A 26 -19.34 56.45 -13.54
N GLU A 27 -20.33 55.83 -12.89
CA GLU A 27 -20.24 55.45 -11.48
C GLU A 27 -19.20 54.34 -11.40
N THR A 28 -17.94 54.74 -11.22
CA THR A 28 -16.85 53.88 -10.80
C THR A 28 -17.17 53.46 -9.38
N THR A 29 -17.91 52.35 -9.24
CA THR A 29 -18.09 51.64 -7.99
C THR A 29 -16.72 51.44 -7.37
N GLU A 30 -16.45 52.10 -6.24
CA GLU A 30 -15.16 51.96 -5.57
C GLU A 30 -15.05 50.52 -5.07
N LYS A 31 -13.94 49.86 -5.38
CA LYS A 31 -13.74 48.45 -5.01
C LYS A 31 -13.27 48.32 -3.57
N VAL A 32 -13.53 47.16 -2.97
CA VAL A 32 -12.91 46.78 -1.69
C VAL A 32 -11.43 46.50 -1.96
N ASP A 33 -10.58 47.31 -1.35
CA ASP A 33 -9.14 47.27 -1.54
C ASP A 33 -8.53 46.21 -0.63
N ILE A 34 -7.94 45.17 -1.22
CA ILE A 34 -7.36 44.02 -0.53
C ILE A 34 -5.83 44.17 -0.54
N GLN A 35 -5.26 44.52 0.60
CA GLN A 35 -3.82 44.53 0.80
C GLN A 35 -3.37 43.20 1.43
N THR A 36 -2.48 42.48 0.75
CA THR A 36 -1.88 41.23 1.24
C THR A 36 -0.42 41.47 1.60
N THR A 37 0.00 40.99 2.77
CA THR A 37 1.42 40.85 3.13
C THR A 37 1.67 39.43 3.62
N LEU A 38 2.45 38.66 2.86
CA LEU A 38 3.04 37.40 3.29
C LEU A 38 4.45 37.70 3.83
N ARG A 39 4.78 37.26 5.05
CA ARG A 39 6.13 37.31 5.60
C ARG A 39 6.59 35.91 5.94
N VAL A 40 7.79 35.55 5.52
CA VAL A 40 8.41 34.24 5.75
C VAL A 40 9.90 34.38 6.09
N ASP A 41 10.45 33.36 6.74
CA ASP A 41 11.89 33.17 6.90
C ASP A 41 12.44 32.07 5.97
N ASN A 42 13.71 31.70 6.16
CA ASN A 42 14.40 30.66 5.38
C ASN A 42 13.80 29.25 5.50
N SER A 43 12.98 28.99 6.52
CA SER A 43 12.30 27.71 6.75
C SER A 43 10.84 27.71 6.26
N PHE A 44 10.37 28.83 5.70
CA PHE A 44 8.96 29.09 5.45
C PHE A 44 8.09 29.11 6.74
N ALA A 45 8.69 29.36 7.91
CA ALA A 45 7.93 29.81 9.07
C ALA A 45 7.54 31.28 8.86
N GLY A 46 6.36 31.70 9.29
CA GLY A 46 5.87 33.02 8.91
C GLY A 46 4.42 33.36 9.25
N LYS A 47 3.92 34.36 8.53
CA LYS A 47 2.63 35.02 8.76
C LYS A 47 2.09 35.67 7.49
N ARG A 48 0.85 35.34 7.10
CA ARG A 48 0.07 36.07 6.09
C ARG A 48 -0.87 37.05 6.81
N THR A 49 -0.98 38.26 6.31
CA THR A 49 -1.93 39.28 6.78
C THR A 49 -2.68 39.82 5.58
N ILE A 50 -4.02 39.80 5.64
CA ILE A 50 -4.90 40.25 4.56
C ILE A 50 -5.81 41.34 5.13
N VAL A 51 -5.72 42.55 4.59
CA VAL A 51 -6.47 43.72 5.03
C VAL A 51 -7.48 44.12 3.97
N LEU A 52 -8.77 43.97 4.27
CA LEU A 52 -9.87 44.52 3.48
C LEU A 52 -10.10 45.98 3.89
N THR A 53 -10.00 46.92 2.96
CA THR A 53 -10.36 48.33 3.18
C THR A 53 -11.62 48.67 2.40
N PHE A 54 -12.70 49.00 3.13
CA PHE A 54 -14.01 49.26 2.55
C PHE A 54 -14.22 50.77 2.30
N PRO A 55 -14.45 51.19 1.04
CA PRO A 55 -14.88 52.56 0.76
C PRO A 55 -16.25 52.86 1.40
N GLN A 56 -16.47 54.12 1.82
CA GLN A 56 -17.74 54.56 2.42
C GLN A 56 -18.94 54.48 1.44
N SER A 57 -18.68 54.29 0.14
CA SER A 57 -19.67 54.00 -0.90
C SER A 57 -20.11 52.53 -0.93
N VAL A 58 -19.28 51.60 -0.44
CA VAL A 58 -19.58 50.16 -0.35
C VAL A 58 -20.13 49.80 1.03
N ILE A 59 -19.40 50.15 2.10
CA ILE A 59 -19.87 50.00 3.47
C ILE A 59 -19.66 51.32 4.20
N LYS A 60 -20.78 51.95 4.56
CA LYS A 60 -20.79 53.16 5.39
C LYS A 60 -20.63 52.80 6.86
N THR A 61 -19.87 53.60 7.61
CA THR A 61 -19.74 53.42 9.07
C THR A 61 -21.07 53.69 9.80
N GLY A 62 -21.43 52.79 10.72
CA GLY A 62 -22.72 52.74 11.41
C GLY A 62 -23.86 52.17 10.57
N SER A 63 -23.57 51.43 9.50
CA SER A 63 -24.60 50.83 8.63
C SER A 63 -25.00 49.42 9.07
N GLU A 64 -26.22 49.01 8.67
CA GLU A 64 -26.66 47.62 8.81
C GLU A 64 -25.74 46.64 8.05
N THR A 65 -25.19 47.05 6.90
CA THR A 65 -24.20 46.27 6.13
C THR A 65 -22.92 46.02 6.94
N GLU A 66 -22.40 47.03 7.64
CA GLU A 66 -21.26 46.87 8.56
C GLU A 66 -21.61 45.90 9.70
N THR A 67 -22.76 46.10 10.34
CA THR A 67 -23.25 45.24 11.44
C THR A 67 -23.51 43.79 11.00
N ASN A 68 -23.91 43.56 9.75
CA ASN A 68 -24.11 42.22 9.20
C ASN A 68 -22.79 41.56 8.80
N LEU A 69 -21.82 42.32 8.27
CA LEU A 69 -20.45 41.83 8.05
C LEU A 69 -19.78 41.43 9.37
N GLU A 70 -19.93 42.22 10.43
CA GLU A 70 -19.42 41.88 11.77
C GLU A 70 -19.98 40.56 12.30
N LYS A 71 -21.30 40.31 12.16
CA LYS A 71 -21.92 39.02 12.54
C LYS A 71 -21.37 37.85 11.74
N VAL A 72 -21.13 38.04 10.44
CA VAL A 72 -20.55 37.01 9.56
C VAL A 72 -19.13 36.69 10.00
N ILE A 73 -18.29 37.70 10.21
CA ILE A 73 -16.91 37.52 10.71
C ILE A 73 -16.93 36.84 12.09
N GLN A 74 -17.79 37.26 13.02
CA GLN A 74 -17.85 36.70 14.38
C GLN A 74 -18.29 35.22 14.41
N LYS A 75 -19.10 34.77 13.44
CA LYS A 75 -19.66 33.41 13.42
C LYS A 75 -18.94 32.44 12.48
N HIS A 76 -18.45 32.92 11.34
CA HIS A 76 -18.03 32.10 10.21
C HIS A 76 -16.55 32.29 9.81
N CYS A 77 -15.81 33.17 10.47
CA CYS A 77 -14.37 33.30 10.21
C CYS A 77 -13.63 32.02 10.64
N PRO A 78 -12.82 31.40 9.75
CA PRO A 78 -12.07 30.19 10.07
C PRO A 78 -11.16 30.36 11.30
N ASN A 79 -11.13 29.36 12.18
CA ASN A 79 -10.30 29.36 13.40
C ASN A 79 -8.79 29.49 13.14
N THR A 80 -8.36 29.31 11.90
CA THR A 80 -6.99 29.49 11.40
C THR A 80 -6.64 30.96 11.15
N LEU A 81 -7.63 31.85 11.10
CA LEU A 81 -7.51 33.29 10.94
C LEU A 81 -7.82 34.01 12.26
N THR A 82 -7.03 35.03 12.60
CA THR A 82 -7.35 35.99 13.68
C THR A 82 -7.91 37.27 13.06
N PRO A 83 -9.23 37.55 13.18
CA PRO A 83 -9.82 38.77 12.66
C PRO A 83 -9.62 39.96 13.62
N SER A 84 -9.45 41.15 13.05
CA SER A 84 -9.36 42.42 13.77
C SER A 84 -10.00 43.54 12.97
N LYS A 85 -10.53 44.57 13.65
CA LYS A 85 -11.19 45.73 13.03
C LYS A 85 -10.40 47.00 13.30
N GLY A 86 -10.28 47.86 12.29
CA GLY A 86 -9.63 49.16 12.37
C GLY A 86 -10.29 50.22 11.50
N TYR A 87 -9.72 51.43 11.52
CA TYR A 87 -10.12 52.54 10.67
C TYR A 87 -8.87 53.24 10.12
N TYR A 88 -8.84 53.48 8.82
CA TYR A 88 -7.73 54.16 8.13
C TYR A 88 -8.29 55.14 7.10
N ASP A 89 -7.81 56.39 7.10
CA ASP A 89 -8.30 57.47 6.22
C ASP A 89 -9.85 57.60 6.19
N GLY A 90 -10.49 57.42 7.35
CA GLY A 90 -11.95 57.44 7.50
C GLY A 90 -12.68 56.23 6.88
N LYS A 91 -11.98 55.23 6.36
CA LYS A 91 -12.53 53.97 5.81
C LYS A 91 -12.51 52.87 6.87
N ILE A 92 -13.43 51.91 6.77
CA ILE A 92 -13.46 50.73 7.65
C ILE A 92 -12.39 49.75 7.15
N GLN A 93 -11.62 49.16 8.06
CA GLN A 93 -10.70 48.06 7.77
C GLN A 93 -11.01 46.82 8.58
N TYR A 94 -10.90 45.65 7.94
CA TYR A 94 -10.84 44.35 8.60
C TYR A 94 -9.54 43.65 8.21
N SER A 95 -8.72 43.29 9.20
CA SER A 95 -7.43 42.63 9.01
C SER A 95 -7.49 41.21 9.56
N PHE A 96 -7.17 40.24 8.71
CA PHE A 96 -7.16 38.81 9.00
C PHE A 96 -5.72 38.31 9.01
N GLU A 97 -5.33 37.67 10.10
CA GLU A 97 -3.96 37.23 10.36
C GLU A 97 -3.87 35.70 10.47
N MET A 98 -2.93 35.10 9.74
CA MET A 98 -2.64 33.66 9.77
C MET A 98 -1.14 33.44 9.97
N SER A 99 -0.76 32.92 11.13
CA SER A 99 0.63 32.51 11.44
C SER A 99 0.81 31.01 11.24
N PHE A 100 2.03 30.57 10.92
CA PHE A 100 2.39 29.18 10.61
C PHE A 100 3.89 28.93 10.86
N GLU A 101 4.24 27.73 11.30
CA GLU A 101 5.61 27.30 11.61
C GLU A 101 6.28 26.55 10.45
N SER A 102 5.55 26.25 9.37
CA SER A 102 6.10 25.58 8.18
C SER A 102 5.24 25.73 6.93
N ALA A 103 5.82 25.46 5.76
CA ALA A 103 5.08 25.32 4.49
C ALA A 103 4.00 24.23 4.51
N HIS A 104 4.18 23.15 5.27
CA HIS A 104 3.16 22.09 5.38
C HIS A 104 1.92 22.60 6.13
N GLU A 105 2.12 23.19 7.31
CA GLU A 105 1.01 23.77 8.10
C GLU A 105 0.32 24.90 7.34
N TYR A 106 1.08 25.73 6.61
CA TYR A 106 0.55 26.74 5.73
C TYR A 106 -0.40 26.16 4.68
N LEU A 107 0.04 25.15 3.92
CA LEU A 107 -0.76 24.48 2.90
C LEU A 107 -1.99 23.77 3.45
N THR A 108 -1.92 23.20 4.66
CA THR A 108 -3.10 22.67 5.37
C THR A 108 -4.09 23.79 5.62
N LYS A 109 -3.66 24.89 6.27
CA LYS A 109 -4.53 26.03 6.60
C LYS A 109 -5.16 26.68 5.37
N THR A 110 -4.44 26.85 4.26
CA THR A 110 -4.99 27.43 3.02
C THR A 110 -5.92 26.47 2.30
N THR A 111 -5.64 25.16 2.30
CA THR A 111 -6.51 24.13 1.74
C THR A 111 -7.82 24.01 2.52
N ASP A 112 -7.77 24.04 3.86
CA ASP A 112 -8.94 23.99 4.74
C ASP A 112 -9.88 25.19 4.56
N ILE A 113 -9.32 26.39 4.28
CA ILE A 113 -10.11 27.61 4.06
C ILE A 113 -10.76 27.62 2.67
N ILE A 114 -10.01 27.29 1.62
CA ILE A 114 -10.48 27.41 0.22
C ILE A 114 -11.31 26.18 -0.20
N GLY A 115 -11.13 25.03 0.46
CA GLY A 115 -11.82 23.77 0.13
C GLY A 115 -11.30 23.08 -1.13
N MET A 116 -10.13 23.47 -1.63
CA MET A 116 -9.41 22.81 -2.73
C MET A 116 -7.90 22.79 -2.45
N GLN A 117 -7.17 21.86 -3.08
CA GLN A 117 -5.75 21.69 -2.82
C GLN A 117 -4.92 22.90 -3.29
N THR A 118 -4.26 23.53 -2.33
CA THR A 118 -3.31 24.63 -2.58
C THR A 118 -1.89 24.10 -2.77
N THR A 119 -1.06 24.86 -3.49
CA THR A 119 0.36 24.58 -3.66
C THR A 119 1.19 25.85 -3.46
N VAL A 120 2.43 25.66 -3.00
CA VAL A 120 3.45 26.71 -2.90
C VAL A 120 4.80 26.16 -3.35
N SER A 121 5.57 26.96 -4.06
CA SER A 121 6.92 26.66 -4.52
C SER A 121 7.85 27.74 -4.00
N PHE A 122 8.70 27.39 -3.03
CA PHE A 122 9.63 28.31 -2.38
C PHE A 122 11.08 27.84 -2.56
N SER A 123 12.00 28.77 -2.81
CA SER A 123 13.43 28.51 -2.74
C SER A 123 14.20 29.76 -2.31
N ASN A 124 15.34 29.56 -1.63
CA ASN A 124 16.29 30.61 -1.27
C ASN A 124 17.73 30.07 -1.34
N PRO A 125 18.27 29.74 -2.54
CA PRO A 125 19.62 29.23 -2.69
C PRO A 125 20.72 30.26 -2.38
N HIS A 126 21.84 29.75 -1.86
CA HIS A 126 23.07 30.52 -1.58
C HIS A 126 24.28 29.75 -2.09
N ASN A 127 24.43 29.63 -3.41
CA ASN A 127 25.54 28.90 -4.03
C ASN A 127 26.14 29.65 -5.24
N VAL A 128 27.10 29.03 -5.96
CA VAL A 128 27.77 29.68 -7.12
C VAL A 128 26.89 29.71 -8.38
N MET A 129 25.98 28.75 -8.51
CA MET A 129 25.09 28.62 -9.67
C MET A 129 23.84 29.48 -9.51
N THR A 130 23.36 29.71 -8.29
CA THR A 130 22.11 30.43 -8.04
C THR A 130 22.12 31.13 -6.67
N GLN A 131 21.63 32.37 -6.65
CA GLN A 131 21.43 33.20 -5.46
C GLN A 131 20.08 33.93 -5.54
N GLY A 132 19.62 34.46 -4.40
CA GLY A 132 18.32 35.09 -4.28
C GLY A 132 17.22 34.08 -3.97
N TRP A 133 15.96 34.43 -4.22
CA TRP A 133 14.82 33.61 -3.81
C TRP A 133 13.63 33.64 -4.77
N LYS A 134 12.75 32.65 -4.62
CA LYS A 134 11.50 32.48 -5.36
C LYS A 134 10.38 32.06 -4.43
N LEU A 135 9.16 32.56 -4.67
CA LEU A 135 7.93 32.16 -4.00
C LEU A 135 6.75 32.26 -5.00
N GLU A 136 6.16 31.13 -5.36
CA GLU A 136 4.98 31.03 -6.24
C GLU A 136 3.84 30.27 -5.53
N GLU A 137 2.60 30.74 -5.67
CA GLU A 137 1.36 30.11 -5.17
C GLU A 137 0.37 29.83 -6.32
N ASN A 138 -0.60 28.93 -6.12
CA ASN A 138 -1.68 28.67 -7.10
C ASN A 138 -3.04 29.35 -6.78
N PHE A 139 -3.10 30.24 -5.78
CA PHE A 139 -4.34 30.87 -5.28
C PHE A 139 -4.17 32.37 -4.97
N GLN A 140 -5.28 33.06 -4.68
CA GLN A 140 -5.36 34.49 -4.33
C GLN A 140 -5.79 34.69 -2.88
N SER A 141 -5.50 35.86 -2.28
CA SER A 141 -5.98 36.17 -0.91
C SER A 141 -7.49 36.41 -0.85
N SER A 142 -8.10 36.84 -1.94
CA SER A 142 -9.57 36.92 -2.09
C SER A 142 -10.25 35.58 -1.78
N GLN A 143 -9.71 34.46 -2.27
CA GLN A 143 -10.23 33.11 -2.01
C GLN A 143 -10.13 32.71 -0.53
N LEU A 144 -9.12 33.20 0.20
CA LEU A 144 -8.98 32.96 1.63
C LEU A 144 -10.00 33.72 2.50
N ILE A 145 -10.73 34.69 1.94
CA ILE A 145 -11.54 35.65 2.72
C ILE A 145 -12.98 35.80 2.21
N LEU A 146 -13.18 35.98 0.90
CA LEU A 146 -14.48 36.35 0.35
C LEU A 146 -15.46 35.17 0.30
N ASP A 147 -14.98 33.97 -0.01
CA ASP A 147 -15.84 32.79 -0.23
C ASP A 147 -16.59 32.39 1.04
N TRP A 148 -15.93 32.37 2.20
CA TRP A 148 -16.58 32.09 3.49
C TRP A 148 -17.40 33.28 4.00
N ILE A 149 -17.05 34.53 3.66
CA ILE A 149 -17.90 35.70 3.96
C ILE A 149 -19.22 35.61 3.17
N ALA A 150 -19.17 35.30 1.88
CA ALA A 150 -20.35 35.16 1.03
C ALA A 150 -21.23 33.96 1.46
N ALA A 151 -20.60 32.82 1.79
CA ALA A 151 -21.30 31.65 2.32
C ALA A 151 -21.95 31.94 3.69
N GLY A 152 -21.22 32.58 4.61
CA GLY A 152 -21.71 32.99 5.92
C GLY A 152 -22.88 33.97 5.82
N ALA A 153 -22.75 35.02 5.01
CA ALA A 153 -23.81 35.99 4.72
C ALA A 153 -25.08 35.32 4.19
N LYS A 154 -24.94 34.41 3.22
CA LYS A 154 -26.04 33.62 2.66
C LYS A 154 -26.71 32.72 3.71
N SER A 155 -25.94 32.13 4.64
CA SER A 155 -26.48 31.30 5.72
C SER A 155 -27.27 32.09 6.77
N GLU A 156 -26.87 33.34 7.02
CA GLU A 156 -27.55 34.27 7.93
C GLU A 156 -28.72 35.03 7.26
N GLY A 157 -28.87 34.91 5.94
CA GLY A 157 -29.89 35.61 5.15
C GLY A 157 -29.57 37.08 4.85
N PHE A 158 -28.31 37.50 4.96
CA PHE A 158 -27.88 38.87 4.69
C PHE A 158 -27.63 39.11 3.19
N SER A 159 -28.04 40.27 2.70
CA SER A 159 -27.77 40.77 1.34
C SER A 159 -26.78 41.93 1.35
N GLY A 160 -26.10 42.17 0.23
CA GLY A 160 -25.13 43.26 0.10
C GLY A 160 -23.76 42.99 0.73
N LEU A 161 -23.42 41.71 0.95
CA LEU A 161 -22.09 41.24 1.37
C LEU A 161 -21.38 40.47 0.23
N ASP A 162 -21.57 40.96 -0.99
CA ASP A 162 -20.91 40.54 -2.22
C ASP A 162 -20.23 41.80 -2.79
N PHE A 163 -18.96 41.69 -3.20
CA PHE A 163 -18.06 42.83 -3.35
C PHE A 163 -17.19 42.73 -4.60
N GLU A 164 -17.15 43.78 -5.41
CA GLU A 164 -16.04 43.98 -6.36
C GLU A 164 -14.77 44.37 -5.60
N THR A 165 -13.65 43.72 -5.93
CA THR A 165 -12.39 43.85 -5.19
C THR A 165 -11.20 44.27 -6.06
N ASP A 166 -10.17 44.82 -5.42
CA ASP A 166 -8.88 45.16 -6.01
C ASP A 166 -7.76 44.54 -5.15
N GLU A 167 -7.05 43.55 -5.70
CA GLU A 167 -5.90 42.85 -5.06
C GLU A 167 -4.53 43.35 -5.56
N SER A 168 -4.45 44.54 -6.18
CA SER A 168 -3.20 45.09 -6.71
C SER A 168 -2.12 45.35 -5.66
N LYS A 169 -2.44 45.27 -4.36
CA LYS A 169 -1.55 45.51 -3.22
C LYS A 169 -1.07 44.22 -2.55
N THR A 170 -0.57 43.26 -3.32
CA THR A 170 0.01 42.02 -2.80
C THR A 170 1.53 42.13 -2.67
N THR A 171 2.04 41.77 -1.48
CA THR A 171 3.45 41.87 -1.12
C THR A 171 3.93 40.60 -0.41
N VAL A 172 5.19 40.25 -0.65
CA VAL A 172 5.92 39.18 0.04
C VAL A 172 7.14 39.80 0.72
N SER A 173 7.52 39.28 1.88
CA SER A 173 8.81 39.57 2.50
C SER A 173 9.52 38.30 2.96
N LEU A 174 10.79 38.18 2.59
CA LEU A 174 11.72 37.16 3.07
C LEU A 174 12.85 37.85 3.83
N ASN A 175 13.00 37.58 5.13
CA ASN A 175 14.04 38.19 6.00
C ASN A 175 14.13 39.73 5.83
N ASP A 176 13.00 40.42 5.93
CA ASP A 176 12.82 41.87 5.71
C ASP A 176 13.07 42.40 4.28
N GLU A 177 13.49 41.59 3.32
CA GLU A 177 13.49 41.97 1.90
C GLU A 177 12.05 41.95 1.36
N VAL A 178 11.48 43.10 0.99
CA VAL A 178 10.08 43.21 0.54
C VAL A 178 9.98 43.30 -0.99
N ARG A 179 9.09 42.49 -1.58
CA ARG A 179 8.76 42.50 -3.02
C ARG A 179 7.25 42.61 -3.23
N SER A 180 6.83 43.48 -4.14
CA SER A 180 5.45 43.52 -4.63
C SER A 180 5.23 42.46 -5.72
N THR A 181 4.02 41.93 -5.81
CA THR A 181 3.66 40.85 -6.74
C THR A 181 2.17 40.94 -7.16
N THR A 182 1.74 40.03 -8.03
CA THR A 182 0.35 39.89 -8.50
C THR A 182 -0.61 39.35 -7.42
N PRO A 183 -1.95 39.40 -7.63
CA PRO A 183 -2.94 38.81 -6.73
C PRO A 183 -2.70 37.33 -6.40
N VAL A 184 -2.35 36.55 -7.44
CA VAL A 184 -1.68 35.25 -7.26
C VAL A 184 -0.21 35.55 -6.98
N ILE A 185 0.32 35.08 -5.85
CA ILE A 185 1.70 35.38 -5.47
C ILE A 185 2.67 34.70 -6.43
N ALA A 186 3.50 35.50 -7.10
CA ALA A 186 4.57 35.07 -7.96
C ALA A 186 5.76 36.04 -7.83
N VAL A 187 6.75 35.67 -7.01
CA VAL A 187 8.02 36.38 -6.89
C VAL A 187 9.12 35.44 -7.37
N ASN A 188 9.91 35.90 -8.35
CA ASN A 188 11.14 35.25 -8.74
C ASN A 188 12.25 36.31 -8.78
N CYS A 189 13.18 36.19 -7.84
CA CYS A 189 14.37 37.02 -7.68
C CYS A 189 15.63 36.14 -7.72
N LEU A 190 15.57 34.98 -8.40
CA LEU A 190 16.70 34.10 -8.62
C LEU A 190 17.58 34.62 -9.76
N ASP A 191 18.87 34.80 -9.44
CA ASP A 191 19.92 35.21 -10.37
C ASP A 191 21.12 34.25 -10.28
N GLY A 192 21.99 34.27 -11.30
CA GLY A 192 23.21 33.48 -11.35
C GLY A 192 23.47 32.83 -12.71
N HIS A 193 23.98 31.60 -12.66
CA HIS A 193 24.59 30.91 -13.79
C HIS A 193 23.72 29.72 -14.22
N PRO A 194 22.96 29.83 -15.33
CA PRO A 194 21.93 28.84 -15.65
C PRO A 194 22.50 27.49 -16.08
N ILE A 195 21.86 26.45 -15.58
CA ILE A 195 22.08 25.06 -15.99
C ILE A 195 21.08 24.75 -17.13
N GLN A 196 21.58 24.26 -18.27
CA GLN A 196 20.74 23.99 -19.43
C GLN A 196 19.80 22.80 -19.20
N ARG A 197 20.29 21.80 -18.46
CA ARG A 197 19.60 20.54 -18.15
C ARG A 197 20.32 19.80 -17.03
N ILE A 198 19.59 19.08 -16.18
CA ILE A 198 20.14 18.00 -15.34
C ILE A 198 19.62 16.66 -15.88
N LYS A 199 20.53 15.70 -16.13
CA LYS A 199 20.14 14.32 -16.40
C LYS A 199 20.53 13.41 -15.24
N ILE A 200 19.59 12.57 -14.80
CA ILE A 200 19.80 11.53 -13.79
C ILE A 200 19.52 10.17 -14.44
N ILE A 201 20.42 9.22 -14.20
CA ILE A 201 20.28 7.82 -14.62
C ILE A 201 20.48 6.96 -13.39
N THR A 202 19.48 6.15 -13.05
CA THR A 202 19.51 5.17 -11.96
C THR A 202 19.39 3.78 -12.58
N VAL A 203 20.28 2.86 -12.24
CA VAL A 203 20.19 1.44 -12.62
C VAL A 203 20.15 0.60 -11.36
N LYS A 204 19.15 -0.28 -11.24
CA LYS A 204 18.99 -1.17 -10.09
C LYS A 204 19.37 -2.60 -10.48
N GLU A 205 20.31 -3.16 -9.73
CA GLU A 205 20.73 -4.57 -9.85
C GLU A 205 20.86 -5.19 -8.45
N LYS A 206 20.19 -6.34 -8.24
CA LYS A 206 20.34 -7.19 -7.03
C LYS A 206 20.16 -6.50 -5.66
N GLY A 207 19.52 -5.33 -5.62
CA GLY A 207 19.28 -4.55 -4.39
C GLY A 207 20.29 -3.42 -4.12
N VAL A 208 21.29 -3.26 -4.99
CA VAL A 208 22.17 -2.07 -5.05
C VAL A 208 21.84 -1.23 -6.28
N TYR A 209 22.38 0.00 -6.29
CA TYR A 209 22.07 1.01 -7.30
C TYR A 209 23.35 1.59 -7.91
N ASP A 210 23.38 1.67 -9.23
CA ASP A 210 24.28 2.53 -9.99
C ASP A 210 23.57 3.86 -10.28
N ARG A 211 24.29 4.97 -10.21
CA ARG A 211 23.74 6.32 -10.38
C ARG A 211 24.70 7.22 -11.15
N SER A 212 24.26 7.76 -12.27
CA SER A 212 24.95 8.84 -12.99
C SER A 212 24.12 10.12 -12.92
N ILE A 213 24.71 11.22 -12.45
CA ILE A 213 24.10 12.56 -12.43
C ILE A 213 24.95 13.48 -13.30
N ILE A 214 24.31 14.19 -14.23
CA ILE A 214 24.96 14.98 -15.28
C ILE A 214 24.37 16.39 -15.30
N PHE A 215 25.19 17.41 -15.03
CA PHE A 215 24.81 18.81 -15.15
C PHE A 215 25.35 19.36 -16.47
N THR A 216 24.46 19.73 -17.41
CA THR A 216 24.84 20.34 -18.68
C THR A 216 24.84 21.86 -18.55
N ILE A 217 26.00 22.48 -18.73
CA ILE A 217 26.23 23.92 -18.52
C ILE A 217 26.81 24.53 -19.79
N SER A 218 26.37 25.73 -20.19
CA SER A 218 26.85 26.37 -21.42
C SER A 218 28.36 26.65 -21.37
N GLN A 219 29.05 26.58 -22.51
CA GLN A 219 30.47 26.92 -22.55
C GLN A 219 30.74 28.35 -22.05
N SER A 220 29.91 29.34 -22.41
CA SER A 220 30.09 30.72 -21.93
C SER A 220 29.89 30.86 -20.42
N THR A 221 29.02 30.06 -19.81
CA THR A 221 28.87 29.98 -18.35
C THR A 221 30.11 29.36 -17.72
N TYR A 222 30.54 28.19 -18.19
CA TYR A 222 31.67 27.48 -17.63
C TYR A 222 32.99 28.26 -17.80
N ASP A 223 33.26 28.83 -18.98
CA ASP A 223 34.49 29.58 -19.25
C ASP A 223 34.58 30.89 -18.44
N SER A 224 33.45 31.46 -17.99
CA SER A 224 33.44 32.71 -17.20
C SER A 224 33.60 32.53 -15.69
N ILE A 225 33.19 31.39 -15.12
CA ILE A 225 33.36 31.04 -13.69
C ILE A 225 34.11 29.72 -13.50
N ALA A 226 35.09 29.44 -14.39
CA ALA A 226 35.73 28.14 -14.58
C ALA A 226 36.48 27.60 -13.35
N LYS A 227 36.77 28.43 -12.35
CA LYS A 227 37.42 28.04 -11.10
C LYS A 227 36.38 27.76 -10.02
N GLU A 228 35.51 28.73 -9.79
CA GLU A 228 34.48 28.77 -8.76
C GLU A 228 33.49 27.61 -8.95
N ILE A 229 33.11 27.33 -10.22
CA ILE A 229 32.24 26.21 -10.57
C ILE A 229 32.88 24.84 -10.25
N LYS A 230 34.21 24.70 -10.41
CA LYS A 230 34.93 23.47 -10.08
C LYS A 230 35.10 23.29 -8.58
N GLU A 231 35.42 24.37 -7.86
CA GLU A 231 35.52 24.38 -6.41
C GLU A 231 34.17 24.04 -5.77
N TYR A 232 33.06 24.58 -6.29
CA TYR A 232 31.70 24.23 -5.87
C TYR A 232 31.35 22.76 -6.15
N PHE A 233 31.40 22.32 -7.41
CA PHE A 233 30.99 20.95 -7.77
C PHE A 233 31.88 19.88 -7.11
N SER A 234 33.15 20.18 -6.85
CA SER A 234 34.03 19.32 -6.04
C SER A 234 33.70 19.28 -4.54
N SER A 235 32.94 20.24 -4.01
CA SER A 235 32.50 20.27 -2.61
C SER A 235 31.16 19.56 -2.37
N VAL A 236 30.21 19.70 -3.30
CA VAL A 236 28.89 19.02 -3.27
C VAL A 236 28.95 17.56 -3.72
N THR A 237 29.94 17.17 -4.53
CA THR A 237 30.18 15.75 -4.86
C THR A 237 30.66 14.96 -3.65
N ASP A 238 30.25 13.69 -3.51
CA ASP A 238 30.79 12.82 -2.46
C ASP A 238 32.03 12.02 -2.87
N LYS A 239 32.85 11.68 -1.86
CA LYS A 239 34.09 10.91 -2.02
C LYS A 239 33.84 9.46 -2.41
N ALA A 240 32.61 8.97 -2.23
CA ALA A 240 32.14 7.69 -2.77
C ALA A 240 31.94 7.68 -4.30
N ALA A 241 32.00 8.83 -4.98
CA ALA A 241 31.87 8.88 -6.43
C ALA A 241 33.06 8.21 -7.12
N ILE A 242 32.81 7.13 -7.88
CA ILE A 242 33.84 6.42 -8.65
C ILE A 242 34.42 7.26 -9.79
N SER A 243 33.69 8.28 -10.24
CA SER A 243 34.18 9.30 -11.17
C SER A 243 33.40 10.59 -11.01
N ALA A 244 34.10 11.73 -11.04
CA ALA A 244 33.50 13.06 -11.13
C ALA A 244 34.31 13.87 -12.15
N GLN A 245 33.73 14.15 -13.32
CA GLN A 245 34.48 14.60 -14.51
C GLN A 245 33.77 15.73 -15.25
N TRP A 246 34.55 16.69 -15.76
CA TRP A 246 34.09 17.71 -16.71
C TRP A 246 34.46 17.28 -18.12
N LEU A 247 33.49 17.16 -19.02
CA LEU A 247 33.69 16.83 -20.43
C LEU A 247 33.05 17.90 -21.32
N LEU A 248 33.76 18.37 -22.34
CA LEU A 248 33.19 19.22 -23.39
C LEU A 248 32.36 18.35 -24.34
N ASN A 249 31.08 18.63 -24.48
CA ASN A 249 30.18 17.91 -25.38
C ASN A 249 30.12 18.57 -26.77
N THR A 250 29.45 17.90 -27.71
CA THR A 250 29.34 18.35 -29.12
C THR A 250 28.56 19.64 -29.32
N ASN A 251 27.86 20.13 -28.30
CA ASN A 251 26.88 21.22 -28.37
C ASN A 251 27.43 22.49 -27.69
N SER A 252 28.76 22.69 -27.73
CA SER A 252 29.47 23.83 -27.10
C SER A 252 29.05 24.06 -25.65
N SER A 253 28.96 22.97 -24.89
CA SER A 253 28.53 22.94 -23.50
C SER A 253 29.36 21.91 -22.74
N TYR A 254 29.58 22.14 -21.45
CA TYR A 254 30.30 21.22 -20.58
C TYR A 254 29.31 20.40 -19.75
N ASP A 255 29.50 19.09 -19.75
CA ASP A 255 28.79 18.16 -18.88
C ASP A 255 29.67 17.84 -17.67
N TYR A 256 29.21 18.20 -16.47
CA TYR A 256 29.76 17.66 -15.22
C TYR A 256 29.06 16.34 -14.90
N THR A 257 29.76 15.23 -15.05
CA THR A 257 29.26 13.88 -14.82
C THR A 257 29.83 13.31 -13.53
N VAL A 258 28.95 13.01 -12.57
CA VAL A 258 29.26 12.26 -11.35
C VAL A 258 28.67 10.86 -11.47
N LYS A 259 29.41 9.84 -11.01
CA LYS A 259 28.96 8.44 -10.98
C LYS A 259 29.21 7.78 -9.63
N PHE A 260 28.22 7.01 -9.20
CA PHE A 260 28.26 6.09 -8.07
C PHE A 260 27.87 4.69 -8.56
N ASN A 261 28.48 3.65 -7.98
CA ASN A 261 28.25 2.25 -8.34
C ASN A 261 28.06 1.41 -7.07
N ASP A 262 27.25 0.35 -7.17
CA ASP A 262 26.99 -0.62 -6.09
C ASP A 262 26.53 0.01 -4.75
N VAL A 263 25.89 1.19 -4.76
CA VAL A 263 25.49 1.90 -3.52
C VAL A 263 24.18 1.39 -2.94
N THR A 264 24.03 1.45 -1.62
CA THR A 264 22.74 1.22 -0.96
C THR A 264 21.78 2.40 -1.20
N LEU A 265 20.48 2.17 -0.97
CA LEU A 265 19.45 3.19 -1.18
C LEU A 265 19.59 4.41 -0.23
N GLN A 266 20.06 4.20 1.01
CA GLN A 266 20.35 5.29 1.95
C GLN A 266 21.53 6.14 1.47
N GLU A 267 22.58 5.50 0.96
CA GLU A 267 23.74 6.17 0.36
C GLU A 267 23.35 6.92 -0.92
N LEU A 268 22.54 6.30 -1.78
CA LEU A 268 22.00 6.90 -3.01
C LEU A 268 21.26 8.21 -2.72
N SER A 269 20.38 8.20 -1.71
CA SER A 269 19.67 9.40 -1.24
C SER A 269 20.65 10.45 -0.73
N GLY A 270 21.54 10.08 0.20
CA GLY A 270 22.53 11.00 0.78
C GLY A 270 23.48 11.64 -0.24
N TYR A 271 24.05 10.86 -1.17
CA TYR A 271 24.95 11.36 -2.20
C TYR A 271 24.23 12.22 -3.24
N THR A 272 22.98 11.90 -3.56
CA THR A 272 22.13 12.72 -4.44
C THR A 272 21.80 14.06 -3.79
N ASN A 273 21.30 14.04 -2.56
CA ASN A 273 20.95 15.25 -1.80
C ASN A 273 22.14 16.19 -1.66
N LYS A 274 23.30 15.65 -1.31
CA LYS A 274 24.55 16.39 -1.25
C LYS A 274 24.91 17.04 -2.60
N LEU A 275 24.85 16.27 -3.70
CA LEU A 275 25.20 16.75 -5.04
C LEU A 275 24.21 17.78 -5.60
N LEU A 276 22.93 17.72 -5.20
CA LEU A 276 21.90 18.72 -5.49
C LEU A 276 21.84 19.86 -4.44
N ASN A 277 22.76 19.88 -3.48
CA ASN A 277 22.86 20.86 -2.40
C ASN A 277 21.59 21.00 -1.52
N THR A 278 20.81 19.93 -1.39
CA THR A 278 19.50 19.91 -0.72
C THR A 278 19.45 18.96 0.47
N VAL A 279 18.43 19.11 1.31
CA VAL A 279 18.03 18.20 2.39
C VAL A 279 16.59 17.69 2.23
N TYR A 280 15.91 18.04 1.12
CA TYR A 280 14.49 17.76 0.89
C TYR A 280 14.22 16.62 -0.10
N GLY A 281 15.26 16.06 -0.71
CA GLY A 281 15.13 14.82 -1.48
C GLY A 281 15.12 13.60 -0.56
N ASP A 282 14.49 12.52 -1.01
CA ASP A 282 14.37 11.27 -0.27
C ASP A 282 14.14 10.11 -1.23
N ILE A 283 14.42 8.88 -0.80
CA ILE A 283 14.21 7.67 -1.59
C ILE A 283 13.66 6.57 -0.68
N GLU A 284 12.60 5.90 -1.14
CA GLU A 284 12.03 4.71 -0.53
C GLU A 284 11.97 3.57 -1.55
N TYR A 285 12.12 2.32 -1.08
CA TYR A 285 11.83 1.13 -1.86
C TYR A 285 11.11 0.13 -0.96
N THR A 286 9.85 -0.17 -1.31
CA THR A 286 8.95 -0.96 -0.46
C THR A 286 8.23 -2.04 -1.27
N ASP A 287 7.89 -3.17 -0.64
CA ASP A 287 6.90 -4.09 -1.19
C ASP A 287 5.56 -3.37 -1.38
N LYS A 288 4.85 -3.64 -2.48
CA LYS A 288 3.58 -3.00 -2.87
C LYS A 288 2.40 -3.58 -2.08
N GLY A 289 2.54 -3.69 -0.74
CA GLY A 289 1.55 -4.24 0.17
C GLY A 289 1.03 -5.60 -0.27
N THR A 290 -0.28 -5.69 -0.53
CA THR A 290 -0.96 -6.91 -0.98
C THR A 290 -0.67 -7.31 -2.44
N GLY A 291 0.28 -6.66 -3.12
CA GLY A 291 0.70 -6.98 -4.49
C GLY A 291 1.72 -8.13 -4.60
N SER A 292 2.51 -8.37 -3.56
CA SER A 292 3.49 -9.46 -3.54
C SER A 292 2.87 -10.78 -3.08
N THR A 293 3.16 -11.86 -3.81
CA THR A 293 2.77 -13.24 -3.49
C THR A 293 4.00 -14.16 -3.52
N VAL A 294 3.85 -15.40 -3.05
CA VAL A 294 4.89 -16.44 -3.11
C VAL A 294 5.42 -16.76 -4.52
N LEU A 295 4.71 -16.34 -5.59
CA LEU A 295 5.14 -16.48 -6.99
C LEU A 295 5.46 -15.15 -7.70
N ALA A 296 5.21 -14.00 -7.07
CA ALA A 296 5.37 -12.70 -7.71
C ALA A 296 5.81 -11.63 -6.72
N GLN A 297 6.98 -11.03 -6.92
CA GLN A 297 7.40 -9.85 -6.17
C GLN A 297 6.90 -8.59 -6.87
N GLN A 298 6.27 -7.67 -6.13
CA GLN A 298 5.90 -6.33 -6.61
C GLN A 298 6.41 -5.29 -5.62
N ASN A 299 7.26 -4.39 -6.10
CA ASN A 299 7.85 -3.32 -5.30
C ASN A 299 7.49 -1.95 -5.87
N SER A 300 7.73 -0.91 -5.07
CA SER A 300 7.57 0.48 -5.46
C SER A 300 8.82 1.26 -5.05
N TYR A 301 9.61 1.69 -6.03
CA TYR A 301 10.66 2.69 -5.87
C TYR A 301 9.99 4.07 -5.88
N SER A 302 10.04 4.81 -4.79
CA SER A 302 9.55 6.19 -4.72
C SER A 302 10.72 7.13 -4.44
N GLU A 303 10.79 8.25 -5.15
CA GLU A 303 11.89 9.20 -5.00
C GLU A 303 11.40 10.64 -5.07
N ILE A 304 11.89 11.48 -4.15
CA ILE A 304 11.75 12.93 -4.13
C ILE A 304 13.10 13.52 -4.51
N LEU A 305 13.12 14.38 -5.52
CA LEU A 305 14.30 15.08 -6.02
C LEU A 305 14.03 16.58 -6.00
N ASP A 306 14.88 17.33 -5.31
CA ASP A 306 14.80 18.79 -5.21
C ASP A 306 15.91 19.47 -6.02
N PHE A 307 15.49 20.31 -6.96
CA PHE A 307 16.31 21.08 -7.88
C PHE A 307 16.25 22.59 -7.59
N SER A 308 15.56 23.00 -6.52
CA SER A 308 15.34 24.40 -6.13
C SER A 308 16.62 25.23 -5.92
N ASN A 309 17.77 24.54 -5.77
CA ASN A 309 19.11 25.12 -5.71
C ASN A 309 19.67 25.65 -7.04
N TYR A 310 18.98 25.43 -8.17
CA TYR A 310 19.48 25.72 -9.51
C TYR A 310 18.44 26.43 -10.38
N ILE A 311 18.87 27.39 -11.20
CA ILE A 311 18.05 27.99 -12.27
C ILE A 311 18.35 27.39 -13.65
N GLY A 312 17.28 27.24 -14.43
CA GLY A 312 17.33 27.05 -15.87
C GLY A 312 17.57 28.36 -16.62
N ASN A 313 17.64 28.28 -17.95
CA ASN A 313 17.76 29.46 -18.81
C ASN A 313 16.60 30.44 -18.56
N ASN A 314 16.86 31.75 -18.62
CA ASN A 314 15.88 32.81 -18.35
C ASN A 314 15.26 32.77 -16.93
N SER A 315 16.02 32.31 -15.92
CA SER A 315 15.59 32.15 -14.52
C SER A 315 14.35 31.25 -14.33
N THR A 316 14.11 30.30 -15.24
CA THR A 316 13.06 29.28 -15.11
C THR A 316 13.53 28.12 -14.22
N ASN A 317 12.67 27.12 -14.01
CA ASN A 317 13.10 25.83 -13.45
C ASN A 317 14.10 25.15 -14.41
N VAL A 318 14.97 24.27 -13.90
CA VAL A 318 15.92 23.50 -14.74
C VAL A 318 15.19 22.36 -15.46
N PRO A 319 15.39 22.15 -16.76
CA PRO A 319 14.88 20.97 -17.45
C PRO A 319 15.53 19.68 -16.93
N ILE A 320 14.72 18.74 -16.46
CA ILE A 320 15.17 17.47 -15.91
C ILE A 320 14.90 16.34 -16.91
N GLU A 321 15.89 15.47 -17.12
CA GLU A 321 15.72 14.16 -17.77
C GLU A 321 16.02 13.06 -16.74
N TYR A 322 15.02 12.27 -16.37
CA TYR A 322 15.20 11.15 -15.44
C TYR A 322 15.09 9.82 -16.20
N THR A 323 16.02 8.90 -15.94
CA THR A 323 16.06 7.54 -16.48
C THR A 323 16.17 6.55 -15.32
N TYR A 324 15.31 5.54 -15.28
CA TYR A 324 15.43 4.39 -14.38
C TYR A 324 15.44 3.10 -15.21
N SER A 325 16.32 2.17 -14.85
CA SER A 325 16.33 0.84 -15.45
C SER A 325 16.62 -0.26 -14.44
N VAL A 326 16.18 -1.47 -14.79
CA VAL A 326 16.36 -2.69 -14.00
C VAL A 326 17.07 -3.76 -14.83
N SER A 327 17.95 -4.52 -14.19
CA SER A 327 18.73 -5.59 -14.81
C SER A 327 17.99 -6.93 -14.86
N GLY A 328 18.22 -7.72 -15.90
CA GLY A 328 17.85 -9.14 -15.94
C GLY A 328 16.36 -9.38 -16.15
N THR A 329 15.74 -10.20 -15.29
CA THR A 329 14.32 -10.60 -15.40
C THR A 329 13.40 -9.81 -14.46
N THR A 330 13.79 -8.59 -14.10
CA THR A 330 12.92 -7.65 -13.36
C THR A 330 12.19 -6.80 -14.39
N GLU A 331 10.87 -6.73 -14.27
CA GLU A 331 10.00 -5.98 -15.17
C GLU A 331 9.64 -4.62 -14.57
N LEU A 332 9.48 -3.60 -15.42
CA LEU A 332 8.87 -2.33 -15.04
C LEU A 332 7.38 -2.38 -15.41
N SER A 333 6.51 -2.05 -14.45
CA SER A 333 5.05 -2.17 -14.62
C SER A 333 4.33 -0.83 -14.72
N GLU A 334 4.82 0.20 -14.03
CA GLU A 334 4.19 1.51 -13.98
C GLU A 334 5.24 2.58 -13.60
N CYS A 335 5.11 3.79 -14.17
CA CYS A 335 5.86 4.96 -13.75
C CYS A 335 4.87 6.11 -13.54
N GLN A 336 4.94 6.79 -12.41
CA GLN A 336 4.04 7.87 -12.02
C GLN A 336 4.84 9.10 -11.56
N LEU A 337 4.30 10.29 -11.84
CA LEU A 337 4.76 11.57 -11.32
C LEU A 337 3.67 12.19 -10.44
N TYR A 338 4.06 12.86 -9.35
CA TYR A 338 3.12 13.58 -8.49
C TYR A 338 3.00 15.04 -8.94
N GLU A 339 1.86 15.40 -9.53
CA GLU A 339 1.58 16.76 -10.03
C GLU A 339 0.20 17.23 -9.61
N ASN A 340 0.09 18.50 -9.22
CA ASN A 340 -1.15 19.18 -8.80
C ASN A 340 -1.94 18.49 -7.65
N GLY A 341 -1.31 17.56 -6.93
CA GLY A 341 -1.91 16.83 -5.81
C GLY A 341 -2.18 15.34 -6.06
N GLU A 342 -2.03 14.89 -7.31
CA GLU A 342 -2.39 13.54 -7.76
C GLU A 342 -1.20 12.82 -8.42
N TRP A 343 -1.29 11.49 -8.52
CA TRP A 343 -0.29 10.67 -9.22
C TRP A 343 -0.74 10.43 -10.68
N HIS A 344 0.02 10.94 -11.63
CA HIS A 344 -0.23 10.81 -13.07
C HIS A 344 0.76 9.83 -13.70
N ILE A 345 0.30 8.96 -14.60
CA ILE A 345 1.17 8.01 -15.30
C ILE A 345 2.08 8.77 -16.27
N ALA A 346 3.40 8.61 -16.13
CA ALA A 346 4.38 9.12 -17.07
C ALA A 346 4.40 8.21 -18.32
N SER A 347 4.07 8.76 -19.49
CA SER A 347 3.82 8.00 -20.73
C SER A 347 5.05 7.31 -21.34
N ASP A 348 6.25 7.74 -20.96
CA ASP A 348 7.46 7.52 -21.74
C ASP A 348 8.22 6.26 -21.28
N PHE A 349 7.60 5.10 -21.56
CA PHE A 349 8.27 3.80 -21.53
C PHE A 349 9.11 3.63 -22.79
N LEU A 350 10.43 3.68 -22.64
CA LEU A 350 11.37 3.36 -23.72
C LEU A 350 11.74 1.88 -23.62
N GLU A 351 10.89 1.01 -24.18
CA GLU A 351 11.32 -0.36 -24.48
C GLU A 351 12.38 -0.34 -25.58
N ASP A 352 13.65 -0.53 -25.20
CA ASP A 352 14.68 -1.01 -26.13
C ASP A 352 15.68 -1.94 -25.42
N ASN A 353 16.12 -2.93 -26.20
CA ASN A 353 17.06 -4.00 -25.90
C ASN A 353 16.68 -5.08 -24.87
N GLN A 354 17.12 -6.30 -25.16
CA GLN A 354 16.69 -7.57 -24.55
C GLN A 354 17.17 -7.79 -23.10
N TYR A 355 17.91 -6.85 -22.50
CA TYR A 355 18.70 -7.06 -21.27
C TYR A 355 18.40 -6.07 -20.13
N SER A 356 17.64 -5.01 -20.40
CA SER A 356 17.29 -3.99 -19.41
C SER A 356 15.99 -3.30 -19.77
N LYS A 357 14.97 -3.32 -18.89
CA LYS A 357 13.78 -2.48 -19.05
C LYS A 357 14.09 -1.05 -18.59
N VAL A 358 13.60 -0.05 -19.32
CA VAL A 358 13.91 1.37 -19.10
C VAL A 358 12.64 2.22 -19.09
N SER A 359 12.50 3.09 -18.10
CA SER A 359 11.59 4.25 -18.13
C SER A 359 12.43 5.52 -18.28
N SER A 360 11.98 6.49 -19.06
CA SER A 360 12.68 7.77 -19.20
C SER A 360 11.75 8.91 -19.59
N PHE A 361 11.66 9.92 -18.73
CA PHE A 361 10.72 11.04 -18.88
C PHE A 361 11.39 12.38 -18.61
N ARG A 362 10.70 13.46 -18.98
CA ARG A 362 11.11 14.85 -18.74
C ARG A 362 10.25 15.50 -17.68
N TYR A 363 10.86 16.37 -16.88
CA TYR A 363 10.19 17.15 -15.85
C TYR A 363 10.70 18.60 -15.82
N ASN A 364 9.87 19.54 -15.36
CA ASN A 364 10.14 20.99 -15.40
C ASN A 364 9.61 21.73 -14.16
N GLY A 365 10.03 21.29 -12.97
CA GLY A 365 9.63 21.85 -11.68
C GLY A 365 10.81 21.97 -10.72
N SER A 366 10.62 22.70 -9.62
CA SER A 366 11.62 22.84 -8.55
C SER A 366 11.79 21.57 -7.73
N GLN A 367 10.72 20.78 -7.52
CA GLN A 367 10.77 19.49 -6.83
C GLN A 367 9.98 18.44 -7.63
N MET A 368 10.64 17.35 -8.01
CA MET A 368 10.04 16.20 -8.67
C MET A 368 9.75 15.13 -7.63
N LYS A 369 8.56 14.51 -7.65
CA LYS A 369 8.29 13.27 -6.92
C LYS A 369 7.83 12.22 -7.91
N LEU A 370 8.48 11.07 -7.90
CA LEU A 370 8.26 9.97 -8.84
C LEU A 370 8.02 8.66 -8.09
N ARG A 371 7.29 7.76 -8.73
CA ARG A 371 7.10 6.38 -8.29
C ARG A 371 7.26 5.45 -9.48
N ILE A 372 8.05 4.40 -9.32
CA ILE A 372 8.28 3.37 -10.33
C ILE A 372 7.99 2.01 -9.70
N ASN A 373 7.00 1.31 -10.24
CA ASN A 373 6.61 -0.02 -9.79
C ASN A 373 7.39 -1.08 -10.58
N ASP A 374 8.31 -1.77 -9.93
CA ASP A 374 9.10 -2.86 -10.51
C ASP A 374 8.82 -4.19 -9.81
N GLY A 375 9.04 -5.31 -10.50
CA GLY A 375 8.68 -6.61 -9.97
C GLY A 375 9.26 -7.79 -10.74
N LYS A 376 9.08 -8.99 -10.20
CA LYS A 376 9.56 -10.23 -10.81
C LYS A 376 8.53 -11.35 -10.65
N GLN A 377 8.21 -12.00 -11.76
CA GLN A 377 7.41 -13.22 -11.79
C GLN A 377 8.33 -14.43 -11.68
N TYR A 378 7.98 -15.34 -10.77
CA TYR A 378 8.70 -16.58 -10.52
C TYR A 378 7.84 -17.74 -11.02
N THR A 379 8.03 -18.13 -12.28
CA THR A 379 7.19 -19.13 -12.95
C THR A 379 7.41 -20.54 -12.37
N ALA A 380 6.40 -21.07 -11.68
CA ALA A 380 6.42 -22.43 -11.15
C ALA A 380 6.09 -23.47 -12.24
N THR A 381 6.79 -24.62 -12.22
CA THR A 381 6.51 -25.78 -13.08
C THR A 381 5.22 -26.49 -12.66
N SER A 382 4.95 -26.51 -11.36
CA SER A 382 3.70 -27.00 -10.77
C SER A 382 3.52 -26.49 -9.34
N ILE A 383 2.28 -26.53 -8.86
CA ILE A 383 1.91 -26.27 -7.47
C ILE A 383 1.19 -27.53 -6.96
N GLU A 384 1.66 -28.09 -5.85
CA GLU A 384 1.08 -29.29 -5.25
C GLU A 384 0.55 -28.95 -3.84
N LEU A 385 -0.76 -29.12 -3.66
CA LEU A 385 -1.44 -29.05 -2.37
C LEU A 385 -1.72 -30.46 -1.87
N GLU A 386 -1.36 -30.77 -0.62
CA GLU A 386 -1.65 -32.06 0.00
C GLU A 386 -2.39 -31.90 1.33
N SER A 387 -3.44 -32.69 1.50
CA SER A 387 -4.22 -32.81 2.73
C SER A 387 -4.10 -34.23 3.30
N VAL A 388 -3.68 -34.34 4.56
CA VAL A 388 -3.54 -35.60 5.30
C VAL A 388 -4.34 -35.52 6.60
N PRO A 389 -5.47 -36.24 6.74
CA PRO A 389 -6.25 -36.24 7.98
C PRO A 389 -5.48 -36.85 9.15
N LEU A 390 -5.56 -36.21 10.30
CA LEU A 390 -4.97 -36.66 11.55
C LEU A 390 -6.05 -37.09 12.55
N GLU A 391 -5.59 -37.46 13.74
CA GLU A 391 -6.44 -37.67 14.92
C GLU A 391 -6.90 -36.32 15.53
N ASP A 392 -7.84 -36.37 16.48
CA ASP A 392 -8.50 -35.19 17.08
C ASP A 392 -9.08 -34.18 16.07
N ASP A 393 -9.56 -34.67 14.93
CA ASP A 393 -10.19 -33.87 13.86
C ASP A 393 -9.30 -32.77 13.26
N LYS A 394 -7.98 -32.89 13.48
CA LYS A 394 -6.95 -32.07 12.86
C LYS A 394 -6.68 -32.52 11.43
N LEU A 395 -6.13 -31.60 10.65
CA LEU A 395 -5.67 -31.82 9.29
C LEU A 395 -4.20 -31.38 9.23
N GLN A 396 -3.36 -32.15 8.55
CA GLN A 396 -2.08 -31.68 8.05
C GLN A 396 -2.28 -31.16 6.63
N LYS A 397 -1.79 -29.95 6.35
CA LYS A 397 -1.70 -29.43 4.99
C LYS A 397 -0.25 -29.15 4.63
N THR A 398 0.08 -29.46 3.38
CA THR A 398 1.35 -29.12 2.74
C THR A 398 1.05 -28.34 1.46
N VAL A 399 1.83 -27.28 1.20
CA VAL A 399 1.94 -26.67 -0.12
C VAL A 399 3.38 -26.83 -0.60
N THR A 400 3.54 -27.18 -1.87
CA THR A 400 4.82 -27.35 -2.54
C THR A 400 4.80 -26.59 -3.85
N PHE A 401 5.76 -25.67 -4.01
CA PHE A 401 6.02 -24.94 -5.25
C PHE A 401 7.28 -25.53 -5.90
N LYS A 402 7.19 -25.90 -7.19
CA LYS A 402 8.30 -26.46 -7.95
C LYS A 402 8.72 -25.51 -9.06
N TYR A 403 10.02 -25.47 -9.35
CA TYR A 403 10.61 -24.58 -10.33
C TYR A 403 11.69 -25.28 -11.15
N ASP A 404 11.73 -25.00 -12.45
CA ASP A 404 12.74 -25.52 -13.36
C ASP A 404 14.11 -24.89 -13.04
N ARG A 405 15.04 -25.71 -12.56
CA ARG A 405 16.38 -25.24 -12.18
C ARG A 405 17.15 -24.62 -13.34
N THR A 406 16.94 -25.11 -14.56
CA THR A 406 17.59 -24.59 -15.78
C THR A 406 17.09 -23.21 -16.18
N LYS A 407 15.94 -22.78 -15.62
CA LYS A 407 15.30 -21.46 -15.86
C LYS A 407 15.35 -20.55 -14.63
N GLY A 408 16.33 -20.73 -13.75
CA GLY A 408 16.51 -19.91 -12.53
C GLY A 408 15.70 -20.38 -11.32
N GLY A 409 15.22 -21.63 -11.31
CA GLY A 409 14.42 -22.19 -10.22
C GLY A 409 15.07 -22.15 -8.83
N ASP A 410 16.41 -22.12 -8.74
CA ASP A 410 17.12 -21.90 -7.48
C ASP A 410 16.78 -20.53 -6.86
N GLU A 411 16.70 -19.46 -7.66
CA GLU A 411 16.31 -18.12 -7.19
C GLU A 411 14.82 -18.07 -6.80
N ALA A 412 13.97 -18.69 -7.63
CA ALA A 412 12.53 -18.74 -7.42
C ALA A 412 12.14 -19.47 -6.12
N ALA A 413 12.74 -20.63 -5.85
CA ALA A 413 12.51 -21.37 -4.63
C ALA A 413 13.00 -20.59 -3.39
N ASN A 414 14.14 -19.91 -3.47
CA ASN A 414 14.64 -19.05 -2.39
C ASN A 414 13.71 -17.86 -2.11
N TYR A 415 13.18 -17.19 -3.15
CA TYR A 415 12.18 -16.13 -2.99
C TYR A 415 10.91 -16.67 -2.31
N ALA A 416 10.37 -17.78 -2.80
CA ALA A 416 9.17 -18.41 -2.23
C ALA A 416 9.35 -18.77 -0.75
N LYS A 417 10.53 -19.28 -0.37
CA LYS A 417 10.87 -19.50 1.05
C LYS A 417 10.93 -18.18 1.83
N ALA A 418 11.61 -17.16 1.32
CA ALA A 418 11.74 -15.88 2.01
C ALA A 418 10.38 -15.19 2.24
N TYR A 419 9.45 -15.33 1.29
CA TYR A 419 8.05 -14.88 1.42
C TYR A 419 7.28 -15.63 2.52
N ILE A 420 7.38 -16.96 2.56
CA ILE A 420 6.68 -17.77 3.58
C ILE A 420 7.33 -17.54 4.97
N ASP A 421 8.65 -17.41 5.04
CA ASP A 421 9.39 -17.09 6.27
C ASP A 421 9.03 -15.70 6.82
N SER A 422 8.78 -14.69 5.98
CA SER A 422 8.43 -13.33 6.43
C SER A 422 7.01 -13.24 7.03
N LEU A 423 6.11 -14.14 6.62
CA LEU A 423 4.82 -14.38 7.29
C LEU A 423 4.97 -15.12 8.65
N GLY A 424 6.19 -15.47 9.05
CA GLY A 424 6.49 -16.20 10.30
C GLY A 424 6.41 -17.72 10.18
N TYR A 425 6.37 -18.26 8.96
CA TYR A 425 6.18 -19.69 8.69
C TYR A 425 7.47 -20.33 8.14
N GLY A 426 8.02 -21.34 8.81
CA GLY A 426 9.27 -21.95 8.38
C GLY A 426 9.12 -22.85 7.14
N ALA A 427 9.39 -22.31 5.94
CA ALA A 427 9.43 -23.09 4.70
C ALA A 427 10.77 -23.85 4.54
N VAL A 428 10.76 -24.94 3.77
CA VAL A 428 11.91 -25.83 3.54
C VAL A 428 12.23 -25.90 2.06
N LEU A 429 13.53 -25.81 1.71
CA LEU A 429 14.02 -26.01 0.35
C LEU A 429 14.52 -27.44 0.15
N SER A 430 14.28 -27.98 -1.04
CA SER A 430 14.89 -29.21 -1.53
C SER A 430 15.12 -29.14 -3.05
N VAL A 431 15.92 -30.07 -3.58
CA VAL A 431 16.15 -30.22 -5.03
C VAL A 431 15.98 -31.69 -5.37
N ILE A 432 15.11 -32.00 -6.34
CA ILE A 432 14.77 -33.37 -6.75
C ILE A 432 14.64 -33.38 -8.28
N ASN A 433 15.35 -34.27 -8.97
CA ASN A 433 15.26 -34.47 -10.43
C ASN A 433 15.38 -33.16 -11.25
N ASP A 434 16.30 -32.28 -10.87
CA ASP A 434 16.52 -30.93 -11.44
C ASP A 434 15.32 -29.95 -11.34
N GLU A 435 14.32 -30.25 -10.50
CA GLU A 435 13.40 -29.25 -9.96
C GLU A 435 13.94 -28.70 -8.62
N CYS A 436 13.90 -27.37 -8.47
CA CYS A 436 14.08 -26.70 -7.19
C CYS A 436 12.71 -26.55 -6.53
N ILE A 437 12.62 -26.87 -5.24
CA ILE A 437 11.35 -27.11 -4.56
C ILE A 437 11.30 -26.32 -3.26
N CYS A 438 10.26 -25.51 -3.07
CA CYS A 438 9.93 -24.86 -1.81
C CYS A 438 8.66 -25.50 -1.23
N THR A 439 8.76 -26.09 -0.04
CA THR A 439 7.65 -26.79 0.63
C THR A 439 7.39 -26.18 2.00
N TYR A 440 6.12 -25.97 2.33
CA TYR A 440 5.66 -25.64 3.68
C TYR A 440 4.59 -26.62 4.14
N THR A 441 4.77 -27.18 5.34
CA THR A 441 3.87 -28.14 5.97
C THR A 441 3.48 -27.66 7.36
N THR A 442 2.19 -27.70 7.68
CA THR A 442 1.66 -27.36 9.00
C THR A 442 0.47 -28.25 9.36
N SER A 443 0.00 -28.20 10.61
CA SER A 443 -1.08 -29.07 11.10
C SER A 443 -1.89 -28.40 12.20
N GLY A 444 -3.21 -28.45 12.10
CA GLY A 444 -4.11 -27.75 13.02
C GLY A 444 -5.58 -28.12 12.82
N SER A 445 -6.49 -27.36 13.42
CA SER A 445 -7.90 -27.40 13.03
C SER A 445 -8.09 -26.79 11.63
N PRO A 446 -9.18 -27.10 10.91
CA PRO A 446 -9.49 -26.44 9.64
C PRO A 446 -9.48 -24.92 9.75
N GLU A 447 -10.02 -24.36 10.83
CA GLU A 447 -10.06 -22.92 11.09
C GLU A 447 -8.66 -22.29 11.14
N THR A 448 -7.72 -22.85 11.92
CA THR A 448 -6.35 -22.34 11.99
C THR A 448 -5.59 -22.44 10.66
N LEU A 449 -5.93 -23.42 9.82
CA LEU A 449 -5.31 -23.60 8.51
C LEU A 449 -5.83 -22.57 7.48
N ASN A 450 -7.01 -21.99 7.69
CA ASN A 450 -7.61 -21.00 6.77
C ASN A 450 -6.80 -19.71 6.74
N ASP A 451 -6.48 -19.18 7.93
CA ASP A 451 -5.72 -17.94 8.08
C ASP A 451 -4.30 -18.09 7.48
N ILE A 452 -3.66 -19.24 7.70
CA ILE A 452 -2.32 -19.55 7.20
C ILE A 452 -2.31 -19.66 5.66
N PHE A 453 -3.21 -20.47 5.08
CA PHE A 453 -3.22 -20.70 3.63
C PHE A 453 -3.78 -19.49 2.86
N THR A 454 -4.64 -18.68 3.46
CA THR A 454 -5.05 -17.38 2.91
C THR A 454 -3.87 -16.40 2.81
N GLN A 455 -2.94 -16.41 3.77
CA GLN A 455 -1.73 -15.58 3.68
C GLN A 455 -0.72 -16.09 2.64
N ILE A 456 -0.55 -17.41 2.51
CA ILE A 456 0.46 -17.99 1.59
C ILE A 456 -0.03 -18.02 0.13
N LEU A 457 -1.30 -18.33 -0.12
CA LEU A 457 -1.88 -18.43 -1.46
C LEU A 457 -2.54 -17.13 -1.94
N GLY A 458 -2.83 -16.20 -1.03
CA GLY A 458 -3.72 -15.07 -1.26
C GLY A 458 -5.20 -15.46 -1.20
N GLY A 459 -6.05 -14.64 -1.81
CA GLY A 459 -7.48 -14.94 -1.98
C GLY A 459 -8.28 -15.05 -0.68
N LYS A 460 -9.31 -15.91 -0.67
CA LYS A 460 -10.10 -16.31 0.52
C LYS A 460 -10.21 -17.83 0.67
N ASN A 461 -9.13 -18.46 1.12
CA ASN A 461 -9.06 -19.91 1.24
C ASN A 461 -9.78 -20.39 2.53
N THR A 462 -10.71 -21.37 2.43
CA THR A 462 -11.42 -21.91 3.60
C THR A 462 -11.56 -23.44 3.59
N ALA A 463 -11.24 -24.07 4.71
CA ALA A 463 -11.37 -25.49 5.00
C ALA A 463 -12.49 -25.71 6.02
N LYS A 464 -13.32 -26.73 5.78
CA LYS A 464 -14.49 -27.10 6.59
C LYS A 464 -14.48 -28.60 6.85
N TYR A 465 -14.93 -28.98 8.04
CA TYR A 465 -14.98 -30.36 8.50
C TYR A 465 -16.35 -30.70 9.10
N ALA A 466 -16.80 -31.93 8.89
CA ALA A 466 -17.93 -32.53 9.61
C ALA A 466 -17.69 -34.04 9.83
N SER A 467 -18.20 -34.58 10.93
CA SER A 467 -18.12 -36.01 11.25
C SER A 467 -19.50 -36.62 11.43
N GLU A 468 -19.72 -37.77 10.77
CA GLU A 468 -20.88 -38.62 11.00
C GLU A 468 -20.44 -39.87 11.77
N ALA A 469 -20.64 -39.82 13.09
CA ALA A 469 -20.45 -40.93 14.00
C ALA A 469 -21.83 -41.52 14.37
N GLN A 470 -22.00 -42.82 14.17
CA GLN A 470 -23.19 -43.56 14.61
C GLN A 470 -22.81 -44.53 15.74
N PHE A 471 -23.75 -44.79 16.65
CA PHE A 471 -23.48 -45.63 17.81
C PHE A 471 -23.19 -47.09 17.39
N MET A 472 -22.04 -47.62 17.80
CA MET A 472 -21.49 -48.94 17.44
C MET A 472 -21.01 -49.09 15.98
N THR A 473 -20.59 -48.01 15.30
CA THR A 473 -19.87 -48.12 14.03
C THR A 473 -18.35 -48.17 14.21
N LEU A 474 -17.73 -49.29 13.81
CA LEU A 474 -16.28 -49.53 13.87
C LEU A 474 -15.43 -48.54 13.04
N ARG A 475 -16.08 -47.75 12.16
CA ARG A 475 -15.48 -46.61 11.46
C ARG A 475 -16.43 -45.41 11.52
N THR A 476 -15.86 -44.22 11.64
CA THR A 476 -16.55 -42.93 11.57
C THR A 476 -16.35 -42.34 10.17
N MET A 477 -17.40 -41.75 9.58
CA MET A 477 -17.29 -41.03 8.31
C MET A 477 -16.89 -39.57 8.59
N LYS A 478 -15.90 -39.09 7.83
CA LYS A 478 -15.33 -37.74 7.94
C LYS A 478 -15.46 -37.03 6.60
N HIS A 479 -16.05 -35.86 6.61
CA HIS A 479 -16.31 -35.02 5.45
C HIS A 479 -15.43 -33.78 5.51
N TYR A 480 -14.63 -33.56 4.47
CA TYR A 480 -13.80 -32.37 4.33
C TYR A 480 -14.21 -31.61 3.06
N ARG A 481 -14.23 -30.28 3.15
CA ARG A 481 -14.29 -29.39 1.98
C ARG A 481 -13.25 -28.30 2.11
N ASP A 482 -12.52 -28.07 1.03
CA ASP A 482 -11.59 -26.97 0.83
C ASP A 482 -12.15 -26.09 -0.28
N HIS A 483 -12.35 -24.81 0.00
CA HIS A 483 -12.58 -23.76 -0.98
C HIS A 483 -11.25 -23.05 -1.21
N LEU A 484 -10.76 -23.10 -2.45
CA LEU A 484 -9.47 -22.57 -2.85
C LEU A 484 -9.66 -21.38 -3.80
N ASP A 485 -9.10 -20.25 -3.42
CA ASP A 485 -9.01 -19.05 -4.25
C ASP A 485 -7.54 -18.81 -4.56
N LEU A 486 -7.18 -19.12 -5.80
CA LEU A 486 -5.83 -19.01 -6.37
C LEU A 486 -5.73 -17.82 -7.35
N SER A 487 -6.73 -16.93 -7.38
CA SER A 487 -6.83 -15.84 -8.36
C SER A 487 -5.71 -14.79 -8.24
N ALA A 488 -5.16 -14.61 -7.03
CA ALA A 488 -3.99 -13.76 -6.78
C ALA A 488 -2.66 -14.43 -7.17
N LEU A 489 -2.65 -15.76 -7.33
CA LEU A 489 -1.46 -16.59 -7.46
C LEU A 489 -1.17 -16.97 -8.92
N LEU A 490 -2.22 -17.37 -9.66
CA LEU A 490 -2.15 -17.80 -11.06
C LEU A 490 -2.29 -16.59 -12.00
N LEU A 491 -1.31 -15.68 -11.94
CA LEU A 491 -1.25 -14.45 -12.73
C LEU A 491 0.01 -14.41 -13.62
N GLY A 492 -0.08 -13.63 -14.71
CA GLY A 492 1.06 -13.43 -15.62
C GLY A 492 1.56 -14.75 -16.21
N THR A 493 2.85 -15.05 -16.02
CA THR A 493 3.45 -16.31 -16.50
C THR A 493 3.00 -17.55 -15.71
N ASN A 494 2.39 -17.37 -14.53
CA ASN A 494 1.85 -18.46 -13.70
C ASN A 494 0.37 -18.79 -14.01
N ALA A 495 -0.28 -18.10 -14.94
CA ALA A 495 -1.70 -18.30 -15.24
C ALA A 495 -2.05 -19.72 -15.73
N GLU A 496 -1.12 -20.39 -16.41
CA GLU A 496 -1.26 -21.77 -16.93
C GLU A 496 -0.49 -22.80 -16.06
N THR A 497 0.01 -22.42 -14.88
CA THR A 497 0.79 -23.32 -14.02
C THR A 497 -0.12 -24.45 -13.49
N PRO A 498 0.23 -25.73 -13.69
CA PRO A 498 -0.62 -26.84 -13.29
C PRO A 498 -0.67 -26.99 -11.77
N VAL A 499 -1.88 -26.93 -11.22
CA VAL A 499 -2.15 -27.15 -9.79
C VAL A 499 -2.67 -28.57 -9.58
N TYR A 500 -2.07 -29.29 -8.63
CA TYR A 500 -2.49 -30.62 -8.21
C TYR A 500 -2.96 -30.61 -6.76
N TYR A 501 -4.04 -31.34 -6.47
CA TYR A 501 -4.50 -31.59 -5.11
C TYR A 501 -4.38 -33.09 -4.79
N ARG A 502 -3.73 -33.40 -3.67
CA ARG A 502 -3.44 -34.75 -3.17
C ARG A 502 -4.16 -34.96 -1.84
N VAL A 503 -4.81 -36.12 -1.69
CA VAL A 503 -5.40 -36.58 -0.43
C VAL A 503 -4.72 -37.89 -0.05
N ALA A 504 -3.98 -37.90 1.07
CA ALA A 504 -3.27 -39.09 1.53
C ALA A 504 -4.01 -39.81 2.68
N ALA A 505 -4.02 -41.14 2.64
CA ALA A 505 -4.63 -41.97 3.67
C ALA A 505 -3.58 -42.40 4.73
N ASN A 506 -3.69 -41.86 5.95
CA ASN A 506 -2.84 -42.22 7.09
C ASN A 506 -3.58 -43.07 8.15
N ASN A 507 -2.86 -43.72 9.08
CA ASN A 507 -3.39 -44.45 10.25
C ASN A 507 -4.59 -45.39 9.98
N GLY A 508 -4.62 -46.05 8.81
CA GLY A 508 -5.70 -46.98 8.44
C GLY A 508 -7.02 -46.31 8.03
N ASN A 509 -7.02 -44.99 7.80
CA ASN A 509 -8.05 -44.27 7.08
C ASN A 509 -8.27 -44.87 5.67
N LEU A 510 -9.49 -44.77 5.15
CA LEU A 510 -9.79 -45.13 3.76
C LEU A 510 -10.56 -44.00 3.07
N ILE A 511 -10.03 -43.50 1.95
CA ILE A 511 -10.72 -42.56 1.06
C ILE A 511 -11.94 -43.26 0.46
N LYS A 512 -13.09 -42.58 0.50
CA LYS A 512 -14.38 -43.03 -0.04
C LYS A 512 -14.89 -42.15 -1.17
N GLU A 513 -14.48 -40.88 -1.18
CA GLU A 513 -14.79 -39.93 -2.23
C GLU A 513 -13.68 -38.87 -2.28
N PHE A 514 -13.34 -38.41 -3.47
CA PHE A 514 -12.49 -37.24 -3.69
C PHE A 514 -12.88 -36.61 -5.03
N SER A 515 -13.24 -35.33 -5.02
CA SER A 515 -13.70 -34.58 -6.19
C SER A 515 -13.33 -33.10 -6.07
N TYR A 516 -13.40 -32.38 -7.19
CA TYR A 516 -13.47 -30.92 -7.19
C TYR A 516 -14.49 -30.42 -8.21
N SER A 517 -14.97 -29.20 -7.98
CA SER A 517 -15.76 -28.41 -8.92
C SER A 517 -15.22 -26.98 -8.98
N SER A 518 -15.13 -26.43 -10.18
CA SER A 518 -14.84 -25.03 -10.47
C SER A 518 -15.76 -24.53 -11.59
N SER A 519 -15.64 -23.26 -11.96
CA SER A 519 -16.37 -22.67 -13.11
C SER A 519 -16.02 -23.33 -14.45
N GLU A 520 -14.82 -23.93 -14.58
CA GLU A 520 -14.32 -24.55 -15.81
C GLU A 520 -14.61 -26.05 -15.91
N ASN A 521 -14.58 -26.77 -14.78
CA ASN A 521 -14.57 -28.23 -14.77
C ASN A 521 -15.15 -28.82 -13.48
N THR A 522 -15.57 -30.07 -13.54
CA THR A 522 -15.86 -30.88 -12.35
C THR A 522 -15.30 -32.28 -12.57
N ALA A 523 -14.54 -32.79 -11.60
CA ALA A 523 -13.87 -34.09 -11.69
C ALA A 523 -13.98 -34.86 -10.38
N GLN A 524 -14.04 -36.19 -10.51
CA GLN A 524 -13.99 -37.13 -9.38
C GLN A 524 -12.81 -38.08 -9.60
N SER A 525 -12.04 -38.36 -8.55
CA SER A 525 -10.85 -39.21 -8.63
C SER A 525 -11.26 -40.67 -8.74
N ASP A 526 -10.67 -41.42 -9.67
CA ASP A 526 -10.89 -42.87 -9.76
C ASP A 526 -10.14 -43.58 -8.62
N LEU A 527 -10.85 -43.79 -7.52
CA LEU A 527 -10.31 -44.42 -6.31
C LEU A 527 -9.87 -45.89 -6.53
N SER A 528 -10.21 -46.52 -7.67
CA SER A 528 -9.66 -47.83 -8.02
C SER A 528 -8.20 -47.77 -8.49
N THR A 529 -7.72 -46.58 -8.87
CA THR A 529 -6.34 -46.34 -9.34
C THR A 529 -5.35 -45.97 -8.23
N ILE A 530 -5.80 -45.88 -6.96
CA ILE A 530 -4.95 -45.55 -5.81
C ILE A 530 -3.80 -46.55 -5.71
N ARG A 531 -2.61 -46.08 -6.08
CA ARG A 531 -1.32 -46.69 -5.75
C ARG A 531 -0.68 -45.83 -4.67
N ASP A 532 0.11 -46.47 -3.81
CA ASP A 532 0.92 -45.79 -2.78
C ASP A 532 0.12 -44.93 -1.76
N GLY A 533 -1.18 -45.21 -1.60
CA GLY A 533 -1.98 -44.75 -0.46
C GLY A 533 -2.60 -43.35 -0.57
N TYR A 534 -2.57 -42.72 -1.75
CA TYR A 534 -3.15 -41.39 -1.97
C TYR A 534 -4.03 -41.33 -3.22
N ALA A 535 -4.95 -40.37 -3.25
CA ALA A 535 -5.69 -39.97 -4.43
C ALA A 535 -5.20 -38.59 -4.91
N LEU A 536 -5.28 -38.35 -6.23
CA LEU A 536 -4.75 -37.15 -6.88
C LEU A 536 -5.78 -36.61 -7.89
N LEU A 537 -5.88 -35.28 -8.00
CA LEU A 537 -6.62 -34.57 -9.04
C LEU A 537 -5.80 -33.37 -9.52
N GLN A 538 -5.81 -33.11 -10.83
CA GLN A 538 -5.33 -31.85 -11.38
C GLN A 538 -6.50 -30.86 -11.42
N LEU A 539 -6.34 -29.72 -10.75
CA LEU A 539 -7.35 -28.67 -10.66
C LEU A 539 -7.37 -27.82 -11.95
N LYS A 540 -8.46 -27.08 -12.16
CA LYS A 540 -8.67 -26.14 -13.27
C LYS A 540 -9.50 -24.95 -12.80
N GLY A 541 -9.26 -23.78 -13.38
CA GLY A 541 -9.73 -22.49 -12.86
C GLY A 541 -8.99 -22.03 -11.61
N THR A 542 -9.35 -20.84 -11.13
CA THR A 542 -8.77 -20.18 -9.93
C THR A 542 -9.65 -20.26 -8.69
N ASP A 543 -10.97 -20.45 -8.86
CA ASP A 543 -11.98 -20.59 -7.81
C ASP A 543 -12.49 -22.04 -7.81
N ILE A 544 -12.14 -22.80 -6.78
CA ILE A 544 -12.25 -24.27 -6.76
C ILE A 544 -12.77 -24.77 -5.40
N ASP A 545 -13.92 -25.45 -5.42
CA ASP A 545 -14.40 -26.26 -4.29
C ASP A 545 -13.89 -27.71 -4.44
N VAL A 546 -13.00 -28.13 -3.54
CA VAL A 546 -12.51 -29.50 -3.37
C VAL A 546 -13.30 -30.19 -2.25
N ALA A 547 -13.73 -31.43 -2.46
CA ALA A 547 -14.41 -32.24 -1.44
C ALA A 547 -13.79 -33.64 -1.34
N PHE A 548 -13.59 -34.13 -0.12
CA PHE A 548 -13.19 -35.52 0.11
C PHE A 548 -13.81 -36.13 1.36
N ASN A 549 -14.18 -37.41 1.24
CA ASN A 549 -14.83 -38.18 2.29
C ASN A 549 -13.95 -39.38 2.67
N ILE A 550 -13.67 -39.54 3.96
CA ILE A 550 -12.72 -40.51 4.50
C ILE A 550 -13.35 -41.27 5.68
N THR A 551 -13.03 -42.55 5.82
CA THR A 551 -13.50 -43.38 6.95
C THR A 551 -12.36 -43.73 7.90
N SER A 552 -12.39 -43.21 9.12
CA SER A 552 -11.39 -43.46 10.17
C SER A 552 -11.82 -44.59 11.12
N PRO A 553 -10.91 -45.39 11.68
CA PRO A 553 -11.25 -46.38 12.72
C PRO A 553 -11.80 -45.69 13.98
N ASN A 554 -12.95 -46.16 14.51
CA ASN A 554 -13.47 -45.68 15.79
C ASN A 554 -12.88 -46.50 16.94
N ILE A 555 -11.75 -46.05 17.49
CA ILE A 555 -10.99 -46.78 18.51
C ILE A 555 -11.82 -46.99 19.79
N SER A 556 -12.65 -46.03 20.20
CA SER A 556 -13.52 -46.18 21.38
C SER A 556 -14.59 -47.26 21.19
N ASP A 557 -15.27 -47.30 20.04
CA ASP A 557 -16.28 -48.33 19.77
C ASP A 557 -15.63 -49.70 19.56
N ILE A 558 -14.44 -49.77 18.94
CA ILE A 558 -13.65 -51.01 18.83
C ILE A 558 -13.31 -51.57 20.21
N ILE A 559 -12.87 -50.73 21.16
CA ILE A 559 -12.61 -51.14 22.54
C ILE A 559 -13.91 -51.57 23.24
N PHE A 560 -14.98 -50.80 23.11
CA PHE A 560 -16.28 -51.08 23.72
C PHE A 560 -16.89 -52.41 23.24
N CYS A 561 -16.92 -52.64 21.92
CA CYS A 561 -17.32 -53.91 21.33
C CYS A 561 -16.44 -55.07 21.80
N SER A 562 -15.12 -54.87 21.88
CA SER A 562 -14.18 -55.90 22.37
C SER A 562 -14.44 -56.27 23.85
N VAL A 563 -14.70 -55.29 24.70
CA VAL A 563 -15.04 -55.49 26.12
C VAL A 563 -16.38 -56.22 26.27
N ILE A 564 -17.41 -55.82 25.51
CA ILE A 564 -18.71 -56.50 25.50
C ILE A 564 -18.55 -57.95 25.03
N SER A 565 -17.80 -58.21 23.96
CA SER A 565 -17.52 -59.57 23.48
C SER A 565 -16.80 -60.41 24.53
N GLY A 566 -15.81 -59.85 25.24
CA GLY A 566 -15.13 -60.52 26.35
C GLY A 566 -16.07 -60.87 27.50
N ILE A 567 -16.97 -59.94 27.88
CA ILE A 567 -17.99 -60.17 28.92
C ILE A 567 -18.98 -61.27 28.49
N LEU A 568 -19.43 -61.27 27.23
CA LEU A 568 -20.34 -62.30 26.71
C LEU A 568 -19.67 -63.69 26.69
N VAL A 569 -18.38 -63.79 26.34
CA VAL A 569 -17.62 -65.04 26.42
C VAL A 569 -17.49 -65.51 27.88
N LEU A 570 -17.21 -64.62 28.83
CA LEU A 570 -17.15 -64.96 30.26
C LEU A 570 -18.51 -65.44 30.80
N ILE A 571 -19.62 -64.80 30.39
CA ILE A 571 -20.98 -65.23 30.74
C ILE A 571 -21.29 -66.61 30.13
N ALA A 572 -20.92 -66.86 28.88
CA ALA A 572 -21.11 -68.16 28.23
C ALA A 572 -20.31 -69.28 28.93
N VAL A 573 -19.04 -69.03 29.28
CA VAL A 573 -18.20 -69.96 30.04
C VAL A 573 -18.79 -70.24 31.43
N ALA A 574 -19.24 -69.20 32.14
CA ALA A 574 -19.91 -69.35 33.44
C ALA A 574 -21.22 -70.15 33.33
N ALA A 575 -22.04 -69.90 32.30
CA ALA A 575 -23.26 -70.65 32.04
C ALA A 575 -22.98 -72.15 31.75
N ILE A 576 -21.98 -72.45 30.93
CA ILE A 576 -21.52 -73.83 30.66
C ILE A 576 -21.04 -74.51 31.95
N PHE A 577 -20.32 -73.80 32.81
CA PHE A 577 -19.85 -74.31 34.09
C PHE A 577 -21.01 -74.61 35.07
N ILE A 578 -22.01 -73.72 35.14
CA ILE A 578 -23.23 -73.89 35.95
C ILE A 578 -24.12 -75.01 35.41
N LEU A 579 -24.21 -75.19 34.09
CA LEU A 579 -24.95 -76.30 33.49
C LEU A 579 -24.28 -77.64 33.77
N ARG A 580 -22.94 -77.71 33.71
CA ARG A 580 -22.18 -78.91 34.12
C ARG A 580 -22.33 -79.22 35.60
N SER A 581 -22.29 -78.22 36.49
CA SER A 581 -22.45 -78.47 37.93
C SER A 581 -23.87 -78.94 38.30
N ARG A 582 -24.91 -78.50 37.56
CA ARG A 582 -26.28 -78.99 37.72
C ARG A 582 -26.49 -80.44 37.28
N GLN A 583 -25.75 -80.94 36.28
CA GLN A 583 -25.83 -82.36 35.88
C GLN A 583 -25.28 -83.34 36.94
N LEU A 584 -24.54 -82.84 37.93
CA LEU A 584 -23.99 -83.63 39.04
C LEU A 584 -24.87 -83.59 40.33
N ALA A 585 -26.05 -82.97 40.28
CA ALA A 585 -26.85 -82.66 41.47
C ALA A 585 -28.35 -82.97 41.30
N ALA A 586 -28.70 -84.24 41.10
CA ALA A 586 -30.08 -84.74 41.14
C ALA A 586 -30.16 -86.09 41.87
N PRO A 587 -30.93 -86.21 42.98
CA PRO A 587 -31.07 -87.47 43.71
C PRO A 587 -32.17 -88.37 43.10
N SER A 588 -31.93 -89.68 43.07
CA SER A 588 -32.93 -90.68 42.72
C SER A 588 -33.56 -91.32 43.96
N LEU A 589 -34.88 -91.45 43.94
CA LEU A 589 -35.68 -92.33 44.81
C LEU A 589 -36.40 -93.34 43.90
N GLY A 590 -36.55 -94.59 44.34
CA GLY A 590 -37.10 -95.64 43.48
C GLY A 590 -37.49 -96.93 44.21
N SER A 591 -37.69 -97.98 43.42
CA SER A 591 -37.99 -99.37 43.81
C SER A 591 -37.28 -100.26 42.76
N GLY A 592 -36.37 -101.18 43.10
CA GLY A 592 -36.60 -102.43 43.84
C GLY A 592 -36.79 -103.57 42.82
N SER A 593 -36.15 -104.74 42.88
CA SER A 593 -35.11 -105.33 43.77
C SER A 593 -34.41 -106.49 42.98
N SER A 594 -33.56 -107.41 43.47
CA SER A 594 -33.07 -107.86 44.78
C SER A 594 -31.78 -108.73 44.60
N HIS A 595 -31.14 -109.16 45.71
CA HIS A 595 -30.07 -110.20 45.80
C HIS A 595 -28.69 -109.91 45.13
N ALA A 596 -27.53 -110.37 45.65
CA ALA A 596 -27.18 -110.90 46.99
C ALA A 596 -25.64 -110.95 47.22
N SER A 597 -25.20 -110.94 48.51
CA SER A 597 -23.85 -111.33 49.01
C SER A 597 -22.67 -110.37 48.66
N LEU A 598 -21.53 -110.30 49.37
CA LEU A 598 -21.07 -110.89 50.65
C LEU A 598 -19.82 -110.11 51.19
N GLY A 599 -19.66 -109.97 52.52
CA GLY A 599 -18.35 -109.95 53.20
C GLY A 599 -17.68 -108.62 53.67
N GLY A 600 -17.50 -108.45 54.99
CA GLY A 600 -16.44 -107.65 55.67
C GLY A 600 -16.51 -106.11 55.64
N GLY A 601 -16.01 -105.34 56.62
CA GLY A 601 -15.52 -105.68 57.97
C GLY A 601 -14.59 -104.60 58.57
N HIS A 602 -14.83 -104.16 59.83
CA HIS A 602 -14.07 -103.13 60.61
C HIS A 602 -14.10 -101.68 60.03
N SER A 603 -14.40 -100.58 60.76
CA SER A 603 -13.99 -100.03 62.08
C SER A 603 -12.56 -99.44 62.09
N ASP A 604 -12.26 -98.21 62.55
CA ASP A 604 -13.07 -97.13 63.15
C ASP A 604 -12.27 -95.79 63.19
N LEU A 605 -12.89 -94.65 63.54
CA LEU A 605 -12.27 -93.40 64.06
C LEU A 605 -11.29 -92.61 63.10
N ALA A 606 -11.01 -91.29 63.23
CA ALA A 606 -11.60 -90.21 64.03
C ALA A 606 -11.35 -88.78 63.45
N VAL A 607 -12.38 -87.92 63.53
CA VAL A 607 -12.39 -86.52 64.01
C VAL A 607 -11.08 -85.69 64.06
N LYS A 608 -11.00 -84.56 63.32
CA LYS A 608 -10.90 -83.17 63.88
C LYS A 608 -10.93 -82.00 62.87
N LYS A 609 -11.49 -80.86 63.35
CA LYS A 609 -11.06 -79.43 63.28
C LYS A 609 -10.03 -78.96 62.23
N LYS A 610 -9.97 -77.68 61.79
CA LYS A 610 -10.83 -76.45 61.78
C LYS A 610 -9.98 -75.35 61.05
N SER A 611 -10.37 -74.06 61.15
CA SER A 611 -9.69 -72.83 60.64
C SER A 611 -9.61 -72.68 59.10
N SER A 612 -9.92 -71.55 58.44
CA SER A 612 -9.89 -70.09 58.73
C SER A 612 -8.50 -69.43 58.56
N VAL A 613 -8.31 -68.20 58.06
CA VAL A 613 -9.26 -67.10 57.78
C VAL A 613 -8.64 -65.98 56.89
N ASN A 614 -9.48 -65.12 56.29
CA ASN A 614 -9.24 -63.70 55.90
C ASN A 614 -8.31 -63.25 54.75
N LEU A 615 -8.95 -62.48 53.85
CA LEU A 615 -8.72 -61.05 53.49
C LEU A 615 -7.60 -60.57 52.52
N LYS A 616 -8.11 -59.76 51.58
CA LYS A 616 -7.67 -58.40 51.14
C LYS A 616 -6.57 -58.22 50.10
N LYS A 617 -7.02 -57.55 49.02
CA LYS A 617 -6.28 -56.60 48.15
C LYS A 617 -5.23 -57.26 47.24
N LYS A 618 -4.94 -56.69 46.06
CA LYS A 618 -5.27 -55.34 45.59
C LYS A 618 -6.21 -55.34 44.39
#